data_AF-A0A535WS58-F1
#
_entry.id   AF-A0A535WS58-F1
#
_cell.length_a   1.000
_cell.length_b   1.000
_cell.length_c   1.000
_cell.angle_alpha   90.00
_cell.angle_beta   90.00
_cell.angle_gamma   90.00
#
_symmetry.space_group_name_H-M   'P 1'
#
loop_
_entity.id
_entity.type
_entity.pdbx_description
1 polymer ?
#
loop_
_entity_poly.entity_id
_entity_poly.type
_entity_poly.pdbx_seq_one_letter_code
_entity_poly.pdbx_strand_id
1 'polypeptide(L)'
;MASPHSGQWREHFAGVDLPVPVYGGATATGINFDNAASTPPLNRVRDMVTTFSDLYSSVHRGTGYKSRLSTEAYEQARELVAKFLGVDETDQVVIFVKGTTDALNRIAAAEARLDGRQVLVTEMEHHADLLPWRHRSGHMMVGLSDEGHIDLEAIEQALKTSDGKINLVAICGASNVTGFVSPIHEVAALAHRYGARVSVDAAQLAPHHRIDVRAADDPGHLDFVSLSGHKMYAPYGAGVLVAPRDFFAGAPEVMGGGAISIVTWDDTVWADLPDREEAGSPNVIGAVALGVAIETLLELGFDEMLDHEVTLGLRLIDGLSEIPGVTVLGGVEPHTSGTRLALASFVVDGLHHGLVAAALSHEWGIAVRHGCFCANPYVFHLLHMSRDDVVAVEGEVTAGRRKALPGAVRASLAPYNTEAEVDRFLEAVRQVARGRIKATYEQAADGTYAPSGGWPRIPTPLHAIVKH
;
A
#
# COMPACT_ATOMS: atom_id res chain seq x y z
N MET A 1 28.77 4.33 -1.37
CA MET A 1 29.54 3.53 -0.41
C MET A 1 28.53 2.63 0.27
N ALA A 2 28.82 1.34 0.44
CA ALA A 2 27.88 0.41 1.08
C ALA A 2 27.54 0.90 2.49
N SER A 3 26.26 0.87 2.87
CA SER A 3 25.84 1.20 4.24
C SER A 3 26.56 0.29 5.26
N PRO A 4 27.00 0.80 6.43
CA PRO A 4 27.57 -0.04 7.48
C PRO A 4 26.59 -1.09 8.03
N HIS A 5 25.30 -0.95 7.70
CA HIS A 5 24.22 -1.87 8.09
C HIS A 5 23.88 -2.92 7.02
N SER A 6 24.63 -2.97 5.91
CA SER A 6 24.35 -3.89 4.80
C SER A 6 24.33 -5.36 5.28
N GLY A 7 23.20 -6.05 5.02
CA GLY A 7 22.98 -7.43 5.46
C GLY A 7 22.60 -7.61 6.94
N GLN A 8 22.41 -6.52 7.69
CA GLN A 8 22.06 -6.55 9.12
C GLN A 8 20.80 -5.71 9.40
N TRP A 9 19.76 -5.83 8.58
CA TRP A 9 18.56 -4.99 8.72
C TRP A 9 17.57 -5.49 9.76
N ARG A 10 17.48 -6.81 9.98
CA ARG A 10 16.43 -7.43 10.80
C ARG A 10 16.32 -6.86 12.21
N GLU A 11 17.43 -6.53 12.84
CA GLU A 11 17.48 -5.97 14.21
C GLU A 11 16.85 -4.57 14.34
N HIS A 12 16.60 -3.89 13.22
CA HIS A 12 15.98 -2.57 13.20
C HIS A 12 14.44 -2.61 13.19
N PHE A 13 13.82 -3.79 13.05
CA PHE A 13 12.37 -3.93 12.96
C PHE A 13 11.78 -4.54 14.24
N ALA A 14 10.68 -3.97 14.72
CA ALA A 14 10.09 -4.40 15.97
C ALA A 14 9.34 -5.73 15.82
N GLY A 15 9.61 -6.68 16.74
CA GLY A 15 8.78 -7.87 16.93
C GLY A 15 8.89 -8.95 15.84
N VAL A 16 9.84 -8.85 14.92
CA VAL A 16 10.02 -9.80 13.81
C VAL A 16 10.45 -11.21 14.25
N ASP A 17 10.99 -11.35 15.47
CA ASP A 17 11.38 -12.64 16.07
C ASP A 17 10.39 -13.16 17.13
N LEU A 18 9.17 -12.60 17.18
CA LEU A 18 8.18 -12.99 18.18
C LEU A 18 7.82 -14.49 18.03
N PRO A 19 7.97 -15.32 19.08
CA PRO A 19 7.50 -16.70 19.06
C PRO A 19 5.98 -16.76 18.97
N VAL A 20 5.46 -17.56 18.03
CA VAL A 20 4.03 -17.81 17.85
C VAL A 20 3.69 -19.26 18.16
N PRO A 21 2.52 -19.53 18.75
CA PRO A 21 2.05 -20.89 18.96
C PRO A 21 1.69 -21.55 17.63
N VAL A 22 2.05 -22.82 17.48
CA VAL A 22 1.71 -23.64 16.30
C VAL A 22 0.95 -24.90 16.73
N TYR A 23 0.34 -25.56 15.75
CA TYR A 23 -0.36 -26.82 15.93
C TYR A 23 0.48 -27.85 16.72
N GLY A 24 -0.16 -28.58 17.63
CA GLY A 24 0.50 -29.53 18.54
C GLY A 24 1.04 -28.92 19.83
N GLY A 25 0.83 -27.61 20.06
CA GLY A 25 1.15 -26.93 21.32
C GLY A 25 2.60 -26.46 21.46
N ALA A 26 3.41 -26.60 20.40
CA ALA A 26 4.75 -26.03 20.33
C ALA A 26 4.71 -24.53 19.99
N THR A 27 5.86 -23.87 20.10
CA THR A 27 6.08 -22.51 19.59
C THR A 27 7.15 -22.54 18.52
N ALA A 28 7.06 -21.60 17.57
CA ALA A 28 8.09 -21.35 16.56
C ALA A 28 8.28 -19.85 16.38
N THR A 29 9.44 -19.41 15.89
CA THR A 29 9.61 -18.01 15.44
C THR A 29 8.58 -17.74 14.33
N GLY A 30 7.74 -16.73 14.55
CA GLY A 30 6.73 -16.32 13.58
C GLY A 30 7.38 -15.73 12.33
N ILE A 31 6.79 -16.02 11.17
CA ILE A 31 7.24 -15.49 9.89
C ILE A 31 6.12 -14.59 9.35
N ASN A 32 6.42 -13.30 9.15
CA ASN A 32 5.47 -12.35 8.58
C ASN A 32 5.74 -12.17 7.08
N PHE A 33 4.88 -12.74 6.24
CA PHE A 33 4.82 -12.52 4.79
C PHE A 33 3.54 -11.76 4.39
N ASP A 34 2.99 -10.89 5.24
CA ASP A 34 1.87 -9.98 4.92
C ASP A 34 2.25 -8.49 4.97
N ASN A 35 3.49 -8.18 4.59
CA ASN A 35 4.03 -6.80 4.58
C ASN A 35 3.28 -5.87 3.64
N ALA A 36 2.78 -6.38 2.51
CA ALA A 36 1.99 -5.58 1.57
C ALA A 36 0.63 -5.15 2.14
N ALA A 37 0.15 -5.72 3.26
CA ALA A 37 -1.00 -5.19 3.99
C ALA A 37 -0.57 -4.09 4.98
N SER A 38 0.43 -4.37 5.81
CA SER A 38 1.05 -3.40 6.73
C SER A 38 2.36 -3.96 7.25
N THR A 39 3.27 -3.06 7.64
CA THR A 39 4.58 -3.43 8.19
C THR A 39 4.66 -3.19 9.71
N PRO A 40 5.48 -3.94 10.46
CA PRO A 40 5.85 -3.55 11.83
C PRO A 40 6.58 -2.19 11.83
N PRO A 41 6.60 -1.47 12.96
CA PRO A 41 7.39 -0.26 13.05
C PRO A 41 8.88 -0.57 13.07
N LEU A 42 9.69 0.34 12.51
CA LEU A 42 11.12 0.40 12.85
C LEU A 42 11.28 0.68 14.35
N ASN A 43 12.30 0.10 14.98
CA ASN A 43 12.61 0.31 16.39
C ASN A 43 12.81 1.81 16.70
N ARG A 44 13.55 2.54 15.84
CA ARG A 44 13.75 3.99 15.98
C ARG A 44 12.43 4.77 15.91
N VAL A 45 11.48 4.34 15.07
CA VAL A 45 10.15 4.97 14.97
C VAL A 45 9.35 4.72 16.24
N ARG A 46 9.31 3.47 16.74
CA ARG A 46 8.63 3.14 18.00
C ARG A 46 9.18 3.96 19.16
N ASP A 47 10.50 4.01 19.29
CA ASP A 47 11.18 4.69 20.39
C ASP A 47 11.01 6.22 20.29
N MET A 48 10.97 6.76 19.07
CA MET A 48 10.60 8.15 18.83
C MET A 48 9.17 8.43 19.30
N VAL A 49 8.18 7.60 18.95
CA VAL A 49 6.79 7.82 19.37
C VAL A 49 6.68 7.87 20.90
N THR A 50 7.35 6.97 21.60
CA THR A 50 7.40 6.99 23.07
C THR A 50 8.03 8.27 23.60
N THR A 51 9.21 8.65 23.08
CA THR A 51 9.97 9.80 23.60
C THR A 51 9.31 11.14 23.26
N PHE A 52 8.83 11.30 22.03
CA PHE A 52 8.21 12.53 21.54
C PHE A 52 6.85 12.81 22.21
N SER A 53 6.17 11.78 22.72
CA SER A 53 4.91 11.94 23.46
C SER A 53 5.07 12.84 24.69
N ASP A 54 6.23 12.84 25.35
CA ASP A 54 6.50 13.73 26.49
C ASP A 54 6.68 15.20 26.06
N LEU A 55 7.07 15.43 24.80
CA LEU A 55 7.32 16.75 24.22
C LEU A 55 6.15 17.28 23.38
N TYR A 56 5.15 16.43 23.10
CA TYR A 56 4.04 16.71 22.21
C TYR A 56 3.14 17.87 22.69
N SER A 57 2.68 18.66 21.72
CA SER A 57 1.61 19.64 21.83
C SER A 57 0.98 19.91 20.45
N SER A 58 -0.01 20.80 20.38
CA SER A 58 -0.57 21.26 19.12
C SER A 58 0.47 22.05 18.30
N VAL A 59 0.29 22.09 16.98
CA VAL A 59 1.20 22.78 16.04
C VAL A 59 0.71 24.17 15.61
N HIS A 60 1.60 24.90 14.91
CA HIS A 60 1.41 26.24 14.33
C HIS A 60 1.25 27.37 15.34
N ARG A 61 0.01 27.76 15.68
CA ARG A 61 -0.30 29.02 16.36
C ARG A 61 0.06 29.06 17.85
N GLY A 62 0.64 28.00 18.41
CA GLY A 62 1.04 27.94 19.81
C GLY A 62 2.44 28.53 20.04
N THR A 63 2.56 29.43 21.02
CA THR A 63 3.83 30.09 21.37
C THR A 63 4.62 29.35 22.44
N GLY A 64 4.01 28.35 23.09
CA GLY A 64 4.63 27.54 24.13
C GLY A 64 5.78 26.67 23.60
N TYR A 65 6.74 26.32 24.46
CA TYR A 65 7.93 25.54 24.10
C TYR A 65 7.59 24.24 23.34
N LYS A 66 6.68 23.42 23.89
CA LYS A 66 6.25 22.16 23.28
C LYS A 66 5.56 22.34 21.93
N SER A 67 4.81 23.43 21.75
CA SER A 67 4.10 23.72 20.50
C SER A 67 5.08 24.12 19.39
N ARG A 68 6.09 24.93 19.72
CA ARG A 68 7.17 25.26 18.77
C ARG A 68 7.95 24.02 18.35
N LEU A 69 8.34 23.18 19.31
CA LEU A 69 9.04 21.92 19.04
C LEU A 69 8.19 20.96 18.20
N SER A 70 6.89 20.84 18.49
CA SER A 70 5.98 20.01 17.71
C SER A 70 5.83 20.53 16.27
N THR A 71 5.82 21.84 16.09
CA THR A 71 5.72 22.47 14.76
C THR A 71 7.00 22.23 13.96
N GLU A 72 8.17 22.44 14.57
CA GLU A 72 9.47 22.18 13.95
C GLU A 72 9.60 20.71 13.51
N ALA A 73 9.25 19.76 14.37
CA ALA A 73 9.29 18.33 14.03
C ALA A 73 8.30 17.97 12.90
N TYR A 74 7.12 18.61 12.88
CA TYR A 74 6.11 18.38 11.84
C TYR A 74 6.57 18.88 10.47
N GLU A 75 7.14 20.09 10.40
CA GLU A 75 7.67 20.63 9.14
C GLU A 75 8.96 19.91 8.71
N GLN A 76 9.82 19.50 9.64
CA GLN A 76 10.98 18.65 9.31
C GLN A 76 10.56 17.32 8.70
N ALA A 77 9.48 16.71 9.18
CA ALA A 77 8.93 15.51 8.57
C ALA A 77 8.45 15.78 7.13
N ARG A 78 7.88 16.96 6.86
CA ARG A 78 7.45 17.38 5.52
C ARG A 78 8.65 17.53 4.57
N GLU A 79 9.73 18.15 5.05
CA GLU A 79 10.99 18.29 4.30
C GLU A 79 11.61 16.92 3.96
N LEU A 80 11.61 15.98 4.91
CA LEU A 80 12.10 14.62 4.69
C LEU A 80 11.28 13.88 3.63
N VAL A 81 9.95 14.05 3.64
CA VAL A 81 9.06 13.52 2.60
C VAL A 81 9.35 14.16 1.24
N ALA A 82 9.45 15.49 1.17
CA ALA A 82 9.73 16.21 -0.06
C ALA A 82 11.05 15.74 -0.69
N LYS A 83 12.10 15.60 0.12
CA LYS A 83 13.41 15.10 -0.31
C LYS A 83 13.34 13.64 -0.75
N PHE A 84 12.61 12.79 -0.04
CA PHE A 84 12.48 11.36 -0.37
C PHE A 84 11.79 11.13 -1.71
N LEU A 85 10.82 11.97 -2.06
CA LEU A 85 10.05 11.88 -3.29
C LEU A 85 10.60 12.76 -4.42
N GLY A 86 11.62 13.58 -4.18
CA GLY A 86 12.14 14.52 -5.19
C GLY A 86 11.14 15.61 -5.58
N VAL A 87 10.38 16.13 -4.61
CA VAL A 87 9.35 17.16 -4.85
C VAL A 87 9.98 18.50 -5.17
N ASP A 88 9.52 19.16 -6.23
CA ASP A 88 9.81 20.59 -6.47
C ASP A 88 8.78 21.45 -5.76
N GLU A 89 9.17 22.01 -4.61
CA GLU A 89 8.28 22.81 -3.77
C GLU A 89 7.84 24.13 -4.40
N THR A 90 8.43 24.53 -5.54
CA THR A 90 8.02 25.72 -6.29
C THR A 90 6.59 25.56 -6.83
N ASP A 91 6.32 24.42 -7.46
CA ASP A 91 5.06 24.14 -8.15
C ASP A 91 4.20 23.08 -7.44
N GLN A 92 4.80 22.30 -6.55
CA GLN A 92 4.17 21.20 -5.83
C GLN A 92 4.16 21.43 -4.33
N VAL A 93 3.28 20.71 -3.63
CA VAL A 93 3.17 20.77 -2.18
C VAL A 93 2.98 19.37 -1.59
N VAL A 94 3.62 19.13 -0.45
CA VAL A 94 3.40 17.93 0.38
C VAL A 94 2.28 18.23 1.38
N ILE A 95 1.25 17.39 1.40
CA ILE A 95 0.10 17.45 2.31
C ILE A 95 0.05 16.16 3.13
N PHE A 96 -0.02 16.26 4.45
CA PHE A 96 -0.24 15.13 5.32
C PHE A 96 -1.73 14.75 5.39
N VAL A 97 -1.99 13.46 5.22
CA VAL A 97 -3.33 12.87 5.21
C VAL A 97 -3.38 11.64 6.11
N LYS A 98 -4.54 10.98 6.23
CA LYS A 98 -4.66 9.74 7.02
C LYS A 98 -3.97 8.53 6.36
N GLY A 99 -3.78 8.58 5.04
CA GLY A 99 -3.24 7.51 4.22
C GLY A 99 -3.58 7.73 2.74
N THR A 100 -3.08 6.85 1.87
CA THR A 100 -3.32 6.88 0.42
C THR A 100 -4.81 6.99 0.08
N THR A 101 -5.68 6.24 0.77
CA THR A 101 -7.13 6.30 0.52
C THR A 101 -7.70 7.70 0.75
N ASP A 102 -7.24 8.42 1.77
CA ASP A 102 -7.68 9.79 2.06
C ASP A 102 -7.16 10.77 0.97
N ALA A 103 -5.89 10.61 0.57
CA ALA A 103 -5.31 11.38 -0.54
C ALA A 103 -6.12 11.24 -1.84
N LEU A 104 -6.40 10.00 -2.27
CA LEU A 104 -7.14 9.72 -3.51
C LEU A 104 -8.58 10.23 -3.45
N ASN A 105 -9.24 10.17 -2.28
CA ASN A 105 -10.58 10.73 -2.11
C ASN A 105 -10.62 12.26 -2.25
N ARG A 106 -9.56 12.96 -1.83
CA ARG A 106 -9.43 14.42 -1.98
C ARG A 106 -9.20 14.81 -3.43
N ILE A 107 -8.36 14.08 -4.16
CA ILE A 107 -8.19 14.28 -5.60
C ILE A 107 -9.53 14.06 -6.30
N ALA A 108 -10.22 12.94 -6.02
CA ALA A 108 -11.52 12.63 -6.61
C ALA A 108 -12.60 13.69 -6.31
N ALA A 109 -12.57 14.30 -5.12
CA ALA A 109 -13.49 15.38 -4.76
C ALA A 109 -13.22 16.67 -5.54
N ALA A 110 -11.95 17.00 -5.78
CA ALA A 110 -11.57 18.14 -6.61
C ALA A 110 -11.93 17.88 -8.09
N GLU A 111 -11.64 16.69 -8.59
CA GLU A 111 -11.98 16.23 -9.95
C GLU A 111 -13.49 16.27 -10.22
N ALA A 112 -14.32 15.87 -9.26
CA ALA A 112 -15.78 15.88 -9.40
C ALA A 112 -16.39 17.28 -9.65
N ARG A 113 -15.61 18.35 -9.48
CA ARG A 113 -16.02 19.74 -9.77
C ARG A 113 -15.77 20.12 -11.23
N LEU A 114 -15.10 19.26 -12.01
CA LEU A 114 -14.78 19.48 -13.42
C LEU A 114 -15.85 18.84 -14.30
N ASP A 115 -16.72 19.69 -14.88
CA ASP A 115 -17.86 19.23 -15.69
C ASP A 115 -17.43 18.38 -16.90
N GLY A 116 -18.05 17.20 -17.04
CA GLY A 116 -17.90 16.32 -18.21
C GLY A 116 -16.55 15.63 -18.34
N ARG A 117 -15.66 15.79 -17.35
CA ARG A 117 -14.35 15.13 -17.30
C ARG A 117 -14.43 13.73 -16.69
N GLN A 118 -13.42 12.91 -16.96
CA GLN A 118 -13.34 11.52 -16.52
C GLN A 118 -11.92 11.15 -16.12
N VAL A 119 -11.81 10.24 -15.16
CA VAL A 119 -10.54 9.65 -14.72
C VAL A 119 -10.34 8.31 -15.42
N LEU A 120 -9.23 8.14 -16.12
CA LEU A 120 -8.82 6.84 -16.63
C LEU A 120 -8.16 6.04 -15.49
N VAL A 121 -8.55 4.78 -15.35
CA VAL A 121 -7.97 3.81 -14.41
C VAL A 121 -7.71 2.50 -15.14
N THR A 122 -6.87 1.62 -14.59
CA THR A 122 -6.68 0.27 -15.15
C THR A 122 -7.47 -0.79 -14.38
N GLU A 123 -7.52 -2.02 -14.90
CA GLU A 123 -8.06 -3.16 -14.13
C GLU A 123 -7.19 -3.53 -12.92
N MET A 124 -5.93 -3.08 -12.88
CA MET A 124 -4.94 -3.40 -11.83
C MET A 124 -5.23 -2.72 -10.49
N GLU A 125 -6.05 -1.67 -10.49
CA GLU A 125 -6.10 -0.75 -9.35
C GLU A 125 -6.65 -1.36 -8.06
N HIS A 126 -6.01 -0.99 -6.96
CA HIS A 126 -6.55 -1.20 -5.63
C HIS A 126 -7.87 -0.41 -5.49
N HIS A 127 -8.81 -0.89 -4.69
CA HIS A 127 -10.13 -0.27 -4.53
C HIS A 127 -10.07 1.18 -4.06
N ALA A 128 -9.03 1.55 -3.32
CA ALA A 128 -8.77 2.94 -2.92
C ALA A 128 -8.51 3.87 -4.10
N ASP A 129 -7.94 3.34 -5.20
CA ASP A 129 -7.65 4.05 -6.45
C ASP A 129 -8.65 3.69 -7.58
N LEU A 130 -9.85 3.23 -7.20
CA LEU A 130 -10.93 2.92 -8.13
C LEU A 130 -12.27 3.51 -7.67
N LEU A 131 -12.64 3.23 -6.42
CA LEU A 131 -13.96 3.58 -5.89
C LEU A 131 -14.21 5.10 -5.82
N PRO A 132 -13.25 5.96 -5.40
CA PRO A 132 -13.48 7.41 -5.39
C PRO A 132 -13.86 7.94 -6.77
N TRP A 133 -13.14 7.52 -7.80
CA TRP A 133 -13.39 7.93 -9.19
C TRP A 133 -14.75 7.46 -9.68
N ARG A 134 -15.06 6.17 -9.45
CA ARG A 134 -16.32 5.56 -9.86
C ARG A 134 -17.55 6.27 -9.29
N HIS A 135 -17.46 6.79 -8.07
CA HIS A 135 -18.62 7.35 -7.36
C HIS A 135 -18.67 8.88 -7.35
N ARG A 136 -17.56 9.57 -7.65
CA ARG A 136 -17.47 11.04 -7.53
C ARG A 136 -17.22 11.74 -8.86
N SER A 137 -16.12 11.39 -9.54
CA SER A 137 -15.63 12.14 -10.72
C SER A 137 -15.95 11.49 -12.07
N GLY A 138 -16.40 10.23 -12.07
CA GLY A 138 -16.54 9.44 -13.29
C GLY A 138 -15.23 8.74 -13.65
N HIS A 139 -15.34 7.51 -14.15
CA HIS A 139 -14.17 6.68 -14.49
C HIS A 139 -14.32 6.01 -15.85
N MET A 140 -13.19 5.81 -16.53
CA MET A 140 -13.04 4.93 -17.68
C MET A 140 -11.98 3.87 -17.33
N MET A 141 -12.38 2.60 -17.32
CA MET A 141 -11.45 1.50 -17.06
C MET A 141 -10.86 1.01 -18.38
N VAL A 142 -9.54 0.94 -18.47
CA VAL A 142 -8.81 0.28 -19.56
C VAL A 142 -8.33 -1.11 -19.12
N GLY A 143 -8.32 -2.03 -20.08
CA GLY A 143 -7.80 -3.38 -19.88
C GLY A 143 -6.28 -3.41 -19.68
N LEU A 144 -5.77 -4.59 -19.38
CA LEU A 144 -4.35 -4.90 -19.24
C LEU A 144 -3.90 -5.76 -20.44
N SER A 145 -2.59 -5.97 -20.57
CA SER A 145 -2.05 -6.98 -21.49
C SER A 145 -2.50 -8.39 -21.08
N ASP A 146 -2.28 -9.39 -21.93
CA ASP A 146 -2.59 -10.80 -21.64
C ASP A 146 -1.83 -11.32 -20.40
N GLU A 147 -0.66 -10.74 -20.11
CA GLU A 147 0.17 -11.00 -18.93
C GLU A 147 -0.28 -10.23 -17.67
N GLY A 148 -1.33 -9.41 -17.78
CA GLY A 148 -1.84 -8.58 -16.70
C GLY A 148 -0.95 -7.39 -16.38
N HIS A 149 -0.22 -6.84 -17.36
CA HIS A 149 0.60 -5.63 -17.22
C HIS A 149 -0.12 -4.38 -17.77
N ILE A 150 0.39 -3.20 -17.39
CA ILE A 150 -0.12 -1.91 -17.91
C ILE A 150 0.07 -1.86 -19.42
N ASP A 151 -1.03 -1.69 -20.15
CA ASP A 151 -1.03 -1.56 -21.61
C ASP A 151 -1.00 -0.09 -22.03
N LEU A 152 0.18 0.40 -22.41
CA LEU A 152 0.40 1.77 -22.87
C LEU A 152 -0.36 2.08 -24.17
N GLU A 153 -0.55 1.10 -25.06
CA GLU A 153 -1.30 1.29 -26.30
C GLU A 153 -2.78 1.45 -26.02
N ALA A 154 -3.33 0.65 -25.10
CA ALA A 154 -4.72 0.79 -24.66
C ALA A 154 -4.97 2.14 -23.97
N ILE A 155 -4.06 2.58 -23.09
CA ILE A 155 -4.12 3.92 -22.46
C ILE A 155 -4.08 5.01 -23.54
N GLU A 156 -3.13 4.93 -24.47
CA GLU A 156 -3.00 5.92 -25.52
C GLU A 156 -4.25 5.98 -26.40
N GLN A 157 -4.81 4.82 -26.77
CA GLN A 157 -6.01 4.75 -27.59
C GLN A 157 -7.24 5.34 -26.87
N ALA A 158 -7.38 5.08 -25.57
CA ALA A 158 -8.43 5.68 -24.75
C ALA A 158 -8.29 7.21 -24.68
N LEU A 159 -7.08 7.72 -24.44
CA LEU A 159 -6.79 9.16 -24.44
C LEU A 159 -7.12 9.80 -25.80
N LYS A 160 -6.63 9.22 -26.91
CA LYS A 160 -6.88 9.67 -28.29
C LYS A 160 -8.36 9.76 -28.62
N THR A 161 -9.17 8.78 -28.19
CA THR A 161 -10.59 8.68 -28.55
C THR A 161 -11.54 9.38 -27.59
N SER A 162 -11.03 9.85 -26.44
CA SER A 162 -11.84 10.53 -25.43
C SER A 162 -12.30 11.95 -25.82
N ASP A 163 -11.76 12.52 -26.91
CA ASP A 163 -12.01 13.90 -27.33
C ASP A 163 -11.76 14.91 -26.19
N GLY A 164 -10.66 14.69 -25.45
CA GLY A 164 -10.26 15.52 -24.31
C GLY A 164 -11.13 15.35 -23.06
N LYS A 165 -12.03 14.36 -22.98
CA LYS A 165 -12.83 14.13 -21.76
C LYS A 165 -12.00 13.55 -20.62
N ILE A 166 -10.97 12.77 -20.91
CA ILE A 166 -10.06 12.26 -19.88
C ILE A 166 -9.09 13.37 -19.50
N ASN A 167 -9.09 13.76 -18.23
CA ASN A 167 -8.21 14.81 -17.69
C ASN A 167 -7.26 14.31 -16.60
N LEU A 168 -7.46 13.08 -16.10
CA LEU A 168 -6.60 12.44 -15.13
C LEU A 168 -6.43 10.96 -15.48
N VAL A 169 -5.20 10.46 -15.42
CA VAL A 169 -4.85 9.03 -15.48
C VAL A 169 -4.40 8.60 -14.09
N ALA A 170 -5.18 7.78 -13.40
CA ALA A 170 -4.86 7.25 -12.07
C ALA A 170 -4.38 5.80 -12.18
N ILE A 171 -3.17 5.54 -11.69
CA ILE A 171 -2.53 4.23 -11.73
C ILE A 171 -1.80 3.92 -10.42
N CYS A 172 -1.76 2.65 -10.03
CA CYS A 172 -0.86 2.20 -9.00
C CYS A 172 0.58 2.22 -9.49
N GLY A 173 1.50 2.67 -8.65
CA GLY A 173 2.94 2.65 -8.95
C GLY A 173 3.51 1.24 -8.93
N ALA A 174 2.92 0.35 -8.13
CA ALA A 174 3.20 -1.07 -8.16
C ALA A 174 1.98 -1.88 -7.70
N SER A 175 1.77 -3.03 -8.32
CA SER A 175 0.66 -3.92 -7.99
C SER A 175 0.80 -4.51 -6.59
N ASN A 176 -0.24 -4.40 -5.78
CA ASN A 176 -0.33 -5.10 -4.50
C ASN A 176 -0.65 -6.60 -4.65
N VAL A 177 -0.89 -7.09 -5.87
CA VAL A 177 -1.23 -8.49 -6.17
C VAL A 177 -0.02 -9.22 -6.74
N THR A 178 0.60 -8.70 -7.79
CA THR A 178 1.67 -9.39 -8.53
C THR A 178 3.05 -8.81 -8.29
N GLY A 179 3.14 -7.64 -7.66
CA GLY A 179 4.38 -6.93 -7.43
C GLY A 179 4.91 -6.23 -8.68
N PHE A 180 4.21 -6.30 -9.83
CA PHE A 180 4.58 -5.58 -11.04
C PHE A 180 4.76 -4.09 -10.75
N VAL A 181 5.89 -3.51 -11.16
CA VAL A 181 6.15 -2.07 -11.05
C VAL A 181 5.69 -1.39 -12.33
N SER A 182 4.77 -0.43 -12.20
CA SER A 182 4.20 0.28 -13.33
C SER A 182 5.21 1.26 -13.94
N PRO A 183 5.19 1.46 -15.28
CA PRO A 183 6.06 2.43 -15.95
C PRO A 183 5.54 3.86 -15.76
N ILE A 184 5.54 4.35 -14.51
CA ILE A 184 4.83 5.57 -14.10
C ILE A 184 5.24 6.83 -14.89
N HIS A 185 6.52 6.97 -15.24
CA HIS A 185 7.02 8.12 -16.01
C HIS A 185 6.63 8.06 -17.49
N GLU A 186 6.49 6.85 -18.04
CA GLU A 186 6.05 6.66 -19.42
C GLU A 186 4.55 6.94 -19.53
N VAL A 187 3.78 6.50 -18.54
CA VAL A 187 2.34 6.83 -18.42
C VAL A 187 2.16 8.33 -18.23
N ALA A 188 2.97 8.98 -17.39
CA ALA A 188 2.95 10.43 -17.21
C ALA A 188 3.20 11.19 -18.53
N ALA A 189 4.30 10.87 -19.22
CA ALA A 189 4.63 11.47 -20.51
C ALA A 189 3.55 11.22 -21.56
N LEU A 190 2.93 10.04 -21.53
CA LEU A 190 1.79 9.72 -22.38
C LEU A 190 0.57 10.59 -22.05
N ALA A 191 0.15 10.66 -20.78
CA ALA A 191 -0.99 11.45 -20.33
C ALA A 191 -0.85 12.93 -20.67
N HIS A 192 0.32 13.51 -20.39
CA HIS A 192 0.61 14.93 -20.65
C HIS A 192 0.54 15.29 -22.13
N ARG A 193 0.95 14.39 -23.04
CA ARG A 193 0.80 14.61 -24.50
C ARG A 193 -0.65 14.83 -24.93
N TYR A 194 -1.61 14.31 -24.17
CA TYR A 194 -3.05 14.47 -24.43
C TYR A 194 -3.71 15.49 -23.48
N GLY A 195 -2.92 16.23 -22.69
CA GLY A 195 -3.41 17.25 -21.77
C GLY A 195 -4.09 16.71 -20.50
N ALA A 196 -3.86 15.44 -20.17
CA ALA A 196 -4.30 14.83 -18.92
C ALA A 196 -3.15 14.82 -17.89
N ARG A 197 -3.50 14.95 -16.61
CA ARG A 197 -2.59 14.77 -15.46
C ARG A 197 -2.43 13.29 -15.11
N VAL A 198 -1.48 12.96 -14.24
CA VAL A 198 -1.27 11.60 -13.70
C VAL A 198 -1.34 11.56 -12.18
N SER A 199 -2.06 10.57 -11.63
CA SER A 199 -2.05 10.25 -10.20
C SER A 199 -1.44 8.87 -9.97
N VAL A 200 -0.45 8.80 -9.09
CA VAL A 200 0.24 7.55 -8.74
C VAL A 200 -0.09 7.13 -7.31
N ASP A 201 -0.79 5.99 -7.16
CA ASP A 201 -0.86 5.28 -5.87
C ASP A 201 0.49 4.58 -5.60
N ALA A 202 1.31 5.22 -4.78
CA ALA A 202 2.61 4.74 -4.38
C ALA A 202 2.59 3.91 -3.09
N ALA A 203 1.43 3.44 -2.62
CA ALA A 203 1.34 2.72 -1.35
C ALA A 203 2.22 1.45 -1.30
N GLN A 204 2.37 0.73 -2.41
CA GLN A 204 3.32 -0.38 -2.52
C GLN A 204 4.66 0.02 -3.12
N LEU A 205 4.71 1.10 -3.91
CA LEU A 205 5.93 1.50 -4.58
C LEU A 205 6.92 2.16 -3.60
N ALA A 206 6.45 3.08 -2.77
CA ALA A 206 7.31 3.88 -1.89
C ALA A 206 8.19 3.07 -0.92
N PRO A 207 7.74 1.95 -0.33
CA PRO A 207 8.60 1.16 0.57
C PRO A 207 9.70 0.37 -0.14
N HIS A 208 9.55 0.17 -1.45
CA HIS A 208 10.28 -0.84 -2.21
C HIS A 208 10.89 -0.30 -3.52
N HIS A 209 10.81 1.01 -3.76
CA HIS A 209 11.33 1.64 -4.97
C HIS A 209 11.56 3.14 -4.76
N ARG A 210 12.59 3.69 -5.42
CA ARG A 210 12.81 5.14 -5.49
C ARG A 210 11.70 5.80 -6.32
N ILE A 211 11.12 6.87 -5.79
CA ILE A 211 10.15 7.67 -6.53
C ILE A 211 10.79 9.04 -6.73
N ASP A 212 10.75 9.51 -7.97
CA ASP A 212 11.20 10.84 -8.33
C ASP A 212 10.02 11.57 -8.97
N VAL A 213 9.44 12.53 -8.27
CA VAL A 213 8.26 13.26 -8.74
C VAL A 213 8.58 14.12 -9.96
N ARG A 214 9.82 14.63 -10.05
CA ARG A 214 10.33 15.58 -11.06
C ARG A 214 9.62 16.93 -11.08
N ALA A 215 10.31 17.93 -11.63
CA ALA A 215 9.77 19.27 -11.85
C ALA A 215 8.67 19.25 -12.93
N ALA A 216 7.74 20.21 -12.86
CA ALA A 216 6.56 20.25 -13.73
C ALA A 216 6.86 20.44 -15.23
N ASP A 217 8.07 20.87 -15.59
CA ASP A 217 8.51 21.00 -16.98
C ASP A 217 9.07 19.70 -17.59
N ASP A 218 9.34 18.67 -16.77
CA ASP A 218 9.70 17.33 -17.24
C ASP A 218 8.46 16.62 -17.79
N PRO A 219 8.45 16.12 -19.04
CA PRO A 219 7.27 15.44 -19.59
C PRO A 219 6.79 14.24 -18.77
N GLY A 220 7.69 13.57 -18.05
CA GLY A 220 7.39 12.41 -17.22
C GLY A 220 7.17 12.73 -15.74
N HIS A 221 6.93 13.99 -15.36
CA HIS A 221 6.64 14.36 -13.97
C HIS A 221 5.36 13.71 -13.45
N LEU A 222 5.27 13.55 -12.13
CA LEU A 222 4.09 12.98 -11.49
C LEU A 222 3.28 14.14 -10.87
N ASP A 223 2.05 14.41 -11.35
CA ASP A 223 1.25 15.48 -10.76
C ASP A 223 0.86 15.15 -9.32
N PHE A 224 0.44 13.90 -9.09
CA PHE A 224 0.04 13.43 -7.77
C PHE A 224 0.78 12.15 -7.37
N VAL A 225 1.25 12.10 -6.14
CA VAL A 225 1.78 10.88 -5.51
C VAL A 225 1.14 10.69 -4.15
N SER A 226 0.55 9.53 -3.93
CA SER A 226 -0.14 9.18 -2.68
C SER A 226 0.53 7.99 -1.99
N LEU A 227 0.84 8.09 -0.69
CA LEU A 227 1.42 6.98 0.07
C LEU A 227 0.92 6.89 1.52
N SER A 228 1.14 5.72 2.14
CA SER A 228 0.69 5.39 3.49
C SER A 228 1.85 4.99 4.39
N GLY A 229 1.98 5.64 5.56
CA GLY A 229 3.08 5.38 6.48
C GLY A 229 3.07 3.98 7.09
N HIS A 230 1.90 3.34 7.21
CA HIS A 230 1.80 1.99 7.77
C HIS A 230 2.40 0.88 6.90
N LYS A 231 2.75 1.18 5.65
CA LYS A 231 3.55 0.33 4.76
C LYS A 231 5.02 0.75 4.69
N MET A 232 5.34 1.92 5.25
CA MET A 232 6.68 2.51 5.36
C MET A 232 7.22 2.35 6.79
N TYR A 233 6.91 1.24 7.47
CA TYR A 233 7.37 0.98 8.84
C TYR A 233 7.04 2.07 9.88
N ALA A 234 5.96 2.83 9.62
CA ALA A 234 5.41 3.86 10.50
C ALA A 234 3.87 3.68 10.65
N PRO A 235 3.39 2.61 11.30
CA PRO A 235 1.96 2.30 11.47
C PRO A 235 1.26 3.19 12.52
N TYR A 236 1.39 4.52 12.39
CA TYR A 236 0.87 5.52 13.33
C TYR A 236 -0.19 6.45 12.71
N GLY A 237 -0.78 6.06 11.58
CA GLY A 237 -1.99 6.70 11.03
C GLY A 237 -1.75 7.99 10.24
N ALA A 238 -0.59 8.14 9.59
CA ALA A 238 -0.30 9.23 8.67
C ALA A 238 0.05 8.68 7.27
N GLY A 239 -0.23 9.48 6.26
CA GLY A 239 0.16 9.31 4.88
C GLY A 239 0.44 10.66 4.23
N VAL A 240 0.75 10.63 2.94
CA VAL A 240 1.18 11.80 2.18
C VAL A 240 0.39 11.88 0.87
N LEU A 241 0.05 13.10 0.49
CA LEU A 241 -0.34 13.49 -0.84
C LEU A 241 0.65 14.56 -1.34
N VAL A 242 1.36 14.30 -2.42
CA VAL A 242 2.01 15.34 -3.23
C VAL A 242 1.00 15.78 -4.28
N ALA A 243 0.85 17.09 -4.47
CA ALA A 243 -0.07 17.66 -5.46
C ALA A 243 0.47 18.96 -6.06
N PRO A 244 0.00 19.37 -7.26
CA PRO A 244 0.28 20.69 -7.80
C PRO A 244 -0.39 21.76 -6.94
N ARG A 245 0.30 22.89 -6.71
CA ARG A 245 -0.22 24.00 -5.90
C ARG A 245 -1.48 24.64 -6.50
N ASP A 246 -1.65 24.55 -7.82
CA ASP A 246 -2.77 25.15 -8.54
C ASP A 246 -4.03 24.28 -8.59
N PHE A 247 -3.95 23.02 -8.13
CA PHE A 247 -5.04 22.06 -8.32
C PHE A 247 -6.20 22.26 -7.34
N PHE A 248 -5.88 22.45 -6.06
CA PHE A 248 -6.89 22.69 -5.05
C PHE A 248 -7.32 24.16 -5.09
N ALA A 249 -8.62 24.42 -5.24
CA ALA A 249 -9.19 25.76 -5.24
C ALA A 249 -10.47 25.82 -4.40
N GLY A 250 -10.66 26.94 -3.70
CA GLY A 250 -11.83 27.18 -2.86
C GLY A 250 -11.86 26.29 -1.62
N ALA A 251 -13.03 25.76 -1.28
CA ALA A 251 -13.23 24.95 -0.09
C ALA A 251 -12.57 23.55 -0.24
N PRO A 252 -11.80 23.10 0.78
CA PRO A 252 -11.24 21.74 0.81
C PRO A 252 -12.35 20.70 1.00
N GLU A 253 -12.06 19.43 0.70
CA GLU A 253 -12.99 18.31 0.95
C GLU A 253 -13.27 18.15 2.46
N VAL A 254 -12.23 18.28 3.29
CA VAL A 254 -12.36 18.26 4.75
C VAL A 254 -12.25 19.70 5.24
N MET A 255 -13.36 20.24 5.74
CA MET A 255 -13.44 21.62 6.23
C MET A 255 -13.37 21.65 7.76
N GLY A 256 -12.63 22.60 8.32
CA GLY A 256 -12.51 22.77 9.77
C GLY A 256 -11.49 23.81 10.17
N GLY A 257 -11.25 23.94 11.48
CA GLY A 257 -10.18 24.80 12.00
C GLY A 257 -8.81 24.35 11.48
N GLY A 258 -7.84 25.27 11.40
CA GLY A 258 -6.54 24.98 10.78
C GLY A 258 -6.51 25.33 9.29
N ALA A 259 -7.55 24.95 8.54
CA ALA A 259 -7.66 25.20 7.10
C ALA A 259 -8.12 26.62 6.70
N ILE A 260 -8.36 27.50 7.67
CA ILE A 260 -8.93 28.84 7.45
C ILE A 260 -7.94 29.94 7.84
N SER A 261 -8.07 31.08 7.17
CA SER A 261 -7.45 32.35 7.55
C SER A 261 -8.41 33.16 8.44
N ILE A 262 -9.67 33.30 8.02
CA ILE A 262 -10.75 33.92 8.82
C ILE A 262 -12.11 33.31 8.47
N VAL A 263 -12.98 33.20 9.47
CA VAL A 263 -14.41 32.86 9.32
C VAL A 263 -15.21 33.99 9.94
N THR A 264 -16.23 34.47 9.22
CA THR A 264 -17.18 35.49 9.67
C THR A 264 -18.57 34.87 9.85
N TRP A 265 -19.60 35.69 10.09
CA TRP A 265 -20.98 35.18 10.21
C TRP A 265 -21.47 34.51 8.92
N ASP A 266 -21.04 35.00 7.75
CA ASP A 266 -21.60 34.58 6.44
C ASP A 266 -20.53 34.13 5.43
N ASP A 267 -19.24 34.34 5.71
CA ASP A 267 -18.16 34.11 4.73
C ASP A 267 -16.92 33.47 5.36
N THR A 268 -16.12 32.80 4.54
CA THR A 268 -14.89 32.09 4.91
C THR A 268 -13.76 32.40 3.93
N VAL A 269 -12.64 32.85 4.46
CA VAL A 269 -11.37 32.93 3.73
C VAL A 269 -10.50 31.76 4.15
N TRP A 270 -10.20 30.90 3.19
CA TRP A 270 -9.35 29.72 3.38
C TRP A 270 -7.88 30.11 3.55
N ALA A 271 -7.11 29.25 4.22
CA ALA A 271 -5.65 29.39 4.30
C ALA A 271 -4.99 29.06 2.95
N ASP A 272 -3.68 29.28 2.87
CA ASP A 272 -2.86 28.78 1.76
C ASP A 272 -2.50 27.30 1.96
N LEU A 273 -1.93 26.67 0.93
CA LEU A 273 -1.42 25.30 1.02
C LEU A 273 -0.09 25.27 1.81
N PRO A 274 0.17 24.23 2.62
CA PRO A 274 -0.62 23.00 2.77
C PRO A 274 -1.80 23.10 3.76
N ASP A 275 -1.80 24.08 4.66
CA ASP A 275 -2.73 24.21 5.78
C ASP A 275 -4.21 24.08 5.38
N ARG A 276 -4.60 24.63 4.22
CA ARG A 276 -5.95 24.51 3.67
C ARG A 276 -6.45 23.07 3.54
N GLU A 277 -5.57 22.13 3.19
CA GLU A 277 -5.93 20.72 3.03
C GLU A 277 -5.70 19.90 4.32
N GLU A 278 -5.12 20.48 5.36
CA GLU A 278 -4.81 19.82 6.65
C GLU A 278 -5.78 20.25 7.75
N ALA A 279 -7.08 20.22 7.47
CA ALA A 279 -8.11 20.63 8.41
C ALA A 279 -8.13 19.81 9.71
N GLY A 280 -8.24 20.52 10.84
CA GLY A 280 -8.26 19.99 12.19
C GLY A 280 -6.88 20.01 12.85
N SER A 281 -6.77 19.40 14.03
CA SER A 281 -5.46 19.08 14.61
C SER A 281 -4.85 17.93 13.80
N PRO A 282 -3.67 18.10 13.19
CA PRO A 282 -3.06 17.05 12.40
C PRO A 282 -2.55 15.91 13.29
N ASN A 283 -2.33 14.75 12.68
CA ASN A 283 -1.66 13.63 13.34
C ASN A 283 -0.14 13.87 13.39
N VAL A 284 0.28 14.79 14.27
CA VAL A 284 1.69 15.21 14.41
C VAL A 284 2.61 14.02 14.65
N ILE A 285 2.26 13.15 15.61
CA ILE A 285 3.07 11.97 15.94
C ILE A 285 3.20 11.03 14.73
N GLY A 286 2.11 10.82 13.98
CA GLY A 286 2.13 10.01 12.78
C GLY A 286 3.01 10.59 11.67
N ALA A 287 2.95 11.91 11.45
CA ALA A 287 3.79 12.58 10.45
C ALA A 287 5.28 12.52 10.82
N VAL A 288 5.63 12.80 12.09
CA VAL A 288 7.00 12.67 12.58
C VAL A 288 7.47 11.21 12.50
N ALA A 289 6.61 10.24 12.80
CA ALA A 289 6.93 8.81 12.66
C ALA A 289 7.26 8.43 11.21
N LEU A 290 6.52 8.97 10.24
CA LEU A 290 6.81 8.76 8.82
C LEU A 290 8.14 9.40 8.41
N GLY A 291 8.41 10.63 8.82
CA GLY A 291 9.69 11.31 8.55
C GLY A 291 10.89 10.53 9.10
N VAL A 292 10.80 10.07 10.37
CA VAL A 292 11.85 9.26 10.99
C VAL A 292 12.01 7.90 10.31
N ALA A 293 10.92 7.29 9.83
CA ALA A 293 11.00 6.05 9.08
C ALA A 293 11.77 6.23 7.76
N ILE A 294 11.43 7.29 7.00
CA ILE A 294 12.14 7.66 5.77
C ILE A 294 13.63 7.87 6.04
N GLU A 295 13.98 8.69 7.03
CA GLU A 295 15.37 8.97 7.39
C GLU A 295 16.11 7.68 7.77
N THR A 296 15.49 6.84 8.61
CA THR A 296 16.08 5.56 9.04
C THR A 296 16.32 4.62 7.85
N LEU A 297 15.36 4.49 6.94
CA LEU A 297 15.51 3.65 5.75
C LEU A 297 16.67 4.13 4.86
N LEU A 298 16.82 5.45 4.69
CA LEU A 298 17.91 6.04 3.92
C LEU A 298 19.28 5.75 4.58
N GLU A 299 19.39 5.89 5.89
CA GLU A 299 20.62 5.60 6.65
C GLU A 299 21.01 4.11 6.58
N LEU A 300 20.02 3.21 6.64
CA LEU A 300 20.25 1.76 6.61
C LEU A 300 20.63 1.22 5.23
N GLY A 301 20.67 2.06 4.19
CA GLY A 301 21.00 1.66 2.83
C GLY A 301 19.78 1.13 2.08
N PHE A 302 18.85 2.04 1.77
CA PHE A 302 17.60 1.67 1.09
C PHE A 302 17.84 0.96 -0.24
N ASP A 303 18.81 1.40 -1.05
CA ASP A 303 19.06 0.77 -2.35
C ASP A 303 19.58 -0.67 -2.18
N GLU A 304 20.45 -0.93 -1.19
CA GLU A 304 20.89 -2.29 -0.86
C GLU A 304 19.76 -3.17 -0.30
N MET A 305 18.80 -2.58 0.44
CA MET A 305 17.59 -3.30 0.87
C MET A 305 16.74 -3.73 -0.33
N LEU A 306 16.61 -2.87 -1.35
CA LEU A 306 15.85 -3.21 -2.56
C LEU A 306 16.47 -4.39 -3.31
N ASP A 307 17.80 -4.39 -3.47
CA ASP A 307 18.50 -5.49 -4.14
C ASP A 307 18.38 -6.82 -3.37
N HIS A 308 18.38 -6.76 -2.03
CA HIS A 308 18.10 -7.92 -1.19
C HIS A 308 16.67 -8.43 -1.36
N GLU A 309 15.69 -7.52 -1.35
CA GLU A 309 14.28 -7.86 -1.59
C GLU A 309 14.08 -8.51 -2.96
N VAL A 310 14.69 -7.97 -4.02
CA VAL A 310 14.65 -8.56 -5.36
C VAL A 310 15.16 -10.01 -5.31
N THR A 311 16.30 -10.25 -4.66
CA THR A 311 16.87 -11.61 -4.52
C THR A 311 15.89 -12.57 -3.82
N LEU A 312 15.26 -12.14 -2.73
CA LEU A 312 14.28 -12.96 -2.02
C LEU A 312 12.99 -13.15 -2.82
N GLY A 313 12.53 -12.12 -3.52
CA GLY A 313 11.34 -12.16 -4.38
C GLY A 313 11.49 -13.16 -5.53
N LEU A 314 12.66 -13.19 -6.17
CA LEU A 314 12.97 -14.18 -7.21
C LEU A 314 12.96 -15.60 -6.65
N ARG A 315 13.64 -15.82 -5.52
CA ARG A 315 13.64 -17.12 -4.84
C ARG A 315 12.22 -17.58 -4.48
N LEU A 316 11.38 -16.68 -4.00
CA LEU A 316 9.98 -16.96 -3.68
C LEU A 316 9.21 -17.40 -4.93
N ILE A 317 9.31 -16.64 -6.02
CA ILE A 317 8.54 -16.87 -7.25
C ILE A 317 8.99 -18.16 -7.93
N ASP A 318 10.30 -18.34 -8.12
CA ASP A 318 10.87 -19.53 -8.75
C ASP A 318 10.52 -20.78 -7.91
N GLY A 319 10.72 -20.68 -6.60
CA GLY A 319 10.42 -21.78 -5.67
C GLY A 319 8.94 -22.16 -5.62
N LEU A 320 8.02 -21.19 -5.73
CA LEU A 320 6.58 -21.46 -5.81
C LEU A 320 6.23 -22.14 -7.15
N SER A 321 6.83 -21.67 -8.24
CA SER A 321 6.60 -22.18 -9.61
C SER A 321 7.07 -23.62 -9.79
N GLU A 322 8.03 -24.09 -8.97
CA GLU A 322 8.50 -25.47 -8.96
C GLU A 322 7.60 -26.44 -8.18
N ILE A 323 6.61 -25.97 -7.41
CA ILE A 323 5.75 -26.84 -6.61
C ILE A 323 4.59 -27.36 -7.47
N PRO A 324 4.46 -28.70 -7.68
CA PRO A 324 3.35 -29.25 -8.45
C PRO A 324 1.99 -28.88 -7.84
N GLY A 325 1.07 -28.38 -8.68
CA GLY A 325 -0.26 -27.94 -8.27
C GLY A 325 -0.30 -26.54 -7.65
N VAL A 326 0.78 -25.76 -7.76
CA VAL A 326 0.82 -24.34 -7.39
C VAL A 326 0.98 -23.50 -8.65
N THR A 327 0.16 -22.47 -8.78
CA THR A 327 0.24 -21.50 -9.89
C THR A 327 0.45 -20.11 -9.33
N VAL A 328 1.57 -19.48 -9.68
CA VAL A 328 1.84 -18.07 -9.39
C VAL A 328 1.06 -17.20 -10.37
N LEU A 329 0.41 -16.14 -9.87
CA LEU A 329 -0.39 -15.22 -10.67
C LEU A 329 0.45 -14.05 -11.18
N GLY A 330 0.16 -13.61 -12.41
CA GLY A 330 0.82 -12.49 -13.09
C GLY A 330 1.77 -12.95 -14.19
N GLY A 331 2.25 -11.98 -14.98
CA GLY A 331 3.24 -12.19 -16.03
C GLY A 331 4.63 -12.60 -15.51
N VAL A 332 5.54 -12.84 -16.46
CA VAL A 332 6.97 -13.02 -16.20
C VAL A 332 7.70 -11.73 -16.55
N GLU A 333 8.13 -11.01 -15.53
CA GLU A 333 8.88 -9.76 -15.61
C GLU A 333 10.37 -10.07 -15.68
N PRO A 334 11.17 -9.18 -16.29
CA PRO A 334 12.62 -9.29 -16.24
C PRO A 334 13.12 -9.40 -14.80
N HIS A 335 14.07 -10.30 -14.56
CA HIS A 335 14.75 -10.47 -13.27
C HIS A 335 15.76 -9.33 -13.01
N THR A 336 15.30 -8.09 -13.06
CA THR A 336 16.12 -6.88 -12.88
C THR A 336 15.59 -6.04 -11.73
N SER A 337 16.47 -5.33 -11.02
CA SER A 337 16.04 -4.44 -9.94
C SER A 337 15.06 -3.38 -10.45
N GLY A 338 13.99 -3.14 -9.70
CA GLY A 338 12.98 -2.13 -10.01
C GLY A 338 11.85 -2.53 -10.96
N THR A 339 11.85 -3.75 -11.53
CA THR A 339 10.72 -4.22 -12.37
C THR A 339 9.62 -4.91 -11.58
N ARG A 340 9.94 -5.39 -10.38
CA ARG A 340 8.99 -6.08 -9.49
C ARG A 340 9.37 -5.92 -8.01
N LEU A 341 8.36 -5.85 -7.15
CA LEU A 341 8.46 -5.94 -5.70
C LEU A 341 8.58 -7.39 -5.19
N ALA A 342 9.14 -7.58 -4.00
CA ALA A 342 9.31 -8.90 -3.37
C ALA A 342 8.01 -9.50 -2.83
N LEU A 343 7.05 -9.79 -3.70
CA LEU A 343 5.78 -10.42 -3.37
C LEU A 343 5.31 -11.36 -4.48
N ALA A 344 4.51 -12.36 -4.11
CA ALA A 344 3.87 -13.28 -5.04
C ALA A 344 2.46 -13.61 -4.57
N SER A 345 1.51 -13.57 -5.50
CA SER A 345 0.18 -14.17 -5.32
C SER A 345 0.13 -15.51 -6.02
N PHE A 346 -0.50 -16.51 -5.41
CA PHE A 346 -0.57 -17.86 -5.97
C PHE A 346 -1.86 -18.58 -5.55
N VAL A 347 -2.23 -19.58 -6.33
CA VAL A 347 -3.32 -20.52 -6.05
C VAL A 347 -2.75 -21.94 -5.90
N VAL A 348 -3.50 -22.80 -5.19
CA VAL A 348 -3.16 -24.21 -5.02
C VAL A 348 -4.33 -25.04 -5.53
N ASP A 349 -4.06 -25.95 -6.46
CA ASP A 349 -5.08 -26.75 -7.14
C ASP A 349 -5.96 -27.51 -6.14
N GLY A 350 -7.26 -27.34 -6.27
CA GLY A 350 -8.26 -28.01 -5.43
C GLY A 350 -8.33 -27.51 -3.98
N LEU A 351 -7.56 -26.50 -3.58
CA LEU A 351 -7.60 -25.93 -2.24
C LEU A 351 -8.10 -24.48 -2.24
N HIS A 352 -9.05 -24.19 -1.35
CA HIS A 352 -9.51 -22.82 -1.13
C HIS A 352 -8.39 -21.96 -0.52
N HIS A 353 -8.14 -20.77 -1.06
CA HIS A 353 -7.07 -19.87 -0.59
C HIS A 353 -7.11 -19.60 0.93
N GLY A 354 -8.31 -19.51 1.51
CA GLY A 354 -8.52 -19.36 2.96
C GLY A 354 -8.01 -20.56 3.77
N LEU A 355 -8.17 -21.78 3.27
CA LEU A 355 -7.65 -22.99 3.92
C LEU A 355 -6.13 -23.00 3.88
N VAL A 356 -5.53 -22.66 2.73
CA VAL A 356 -4.07 -22.59 2.57
C VAL A 356 -3.48 -21.59 3.57
N ALA A 357 -4.03 -20.38 3.64
CA ALA A 357 -3.59 -19.35 4.59
C ALA A 357 -3.78 -19.76 6.06
N ALA A 358 -4.91 -20.38 6.39
CA ALA A 358 -5.17 -20.87 7.75
C ALA A 358 -4.18 -21.98 8.15
N ALA A 359 -3.86 -22.90 7.24
CA ALA A 359 -2.89 -23.97 7.47
C ALA A 359 -1.46 -23.46 7.64
N LEU A 360 -1.02 -22.53 6.79
CA LEU A 360 0.30 -21.88 6.90
C LEU A 360 0.45 -21.15 8.26
N SER A 361 -0.59 -20.43 8.67
CA SER A 361 -0.58 -19.73 9.96
C SER A 361 -0.59 -20.71 11.14
N HIS A 362 -1.56 -21.62 11.18
CA HIS A 362 -1.79 -22.47 12.35
C HIS A 362 -0.73 -23.55 12.53
N GLU A 363 -0.28 -24.19 11.46
CA GLU A 363 0.65 -25.34 11.55
C GLU A 363 2.12 -24.94 11.41
N TRP A 364 2.39 -23.84 10.72
CA TRP A 364 3.77 -23.43 10.41
C TRP A 364 4.16 -22.09 11.03
N GLY A 365 3.23 -21.32 11.60
CA GLY A 365 3.52 -20.00 12.17
C GLY A 365 3.87 -18.96 11.10
N ILE A 366 3.34 -19.12 9.88
CA ILE A 366 3.62 -18.23 8.74
C ILE A 366 2.37 -17.43 8.40
N ALA A 367 2.45 -16.11 8.58
CA ALA A 367 1.38 -15.19 8.24
C ALA A 367 1.44 -14.80 6.76
N VAL A 368 0.33 -15.03 6.05
CA VAL A 368 0.08 -14.63 4.66
C VAL A 368 -1.31 -14.01 4.56
N ARG A 369 -1.61 -13.33 3.45
CA ARG A 369 -2.97 -12.85 3.16
C ARG A 369 -3.70 -13.79 2.20
N HIS A 370 -5.02 -13.80 2.25
CA HIS A 370 -5.84 -14.47 1.24
C HIS A 370 -7.03 -13.62 0.79
N GLY A 371 -7.56 -13.92 -0.40
CA GLY A 371 -8.73 -13.26 -0.99
C GLY A 371 -8.37 -12.50 -2.26
N CYS A 372 -9.06 -11.38 -2.52
CA CYS A 372 -8.84 -10.53 -3.69
C CYS A 372 -7.97 -9.29 -3.41
N PHE A 373 -7.40 -9.16 -2.21
CA PHE A 373 -6.48 -8.08 -1.82
C PHE A 373 -6.98 -6.65 -2.11
N CYS A 374 -8.29 -6.43 -2.08
CA CYS A 374 -8.92 -5.16 -2.50
C CYS A 374 -8.59 -4.76 -3.95
N ALA A 375 -8.44 -5.74 -4.84
CA ALA A 375 -8.17 -5.58 -6.27
C ALA A 375 -8.98 -6.61 -7.07
N ASN A 376 -10.28 -6.74 -6.77
CA ASN A 376 -11.16 -7.74 -7.37
C ASN A 376 -11.09 -7.80 -8.91
N PRO A 377 -11.20 -6.68 -9.66
CA PRO A 377 -11.10 -6.73 -11.12
C PRO A 377 -9.80 -7.40 -11.59
N TYR A 378 -8.66 -7.00 -11.00
CA TYR A 378 -7.38 -7.59 -11.36
C TYR A 378 -7.28 -9.07 -11.00
N VAL A 379 -7.72 -9.46 -9.81
CA VAL A 379 -7.68 -10.87 -9.39
C VAL A 379 -8.59 -11.73 -10.29
N PHE A 380 -9.74 -11.22 -10.71
CA PHE A 380 -10.61 -11.94 -11.65
C PHE A 380 -9.95 -12.09 -13.03
N HIS A 381 -9.28 -11.04 -13.50
CA HIS A 381 -8.47 -11.09 -14.73
C HIS A 381 -7.37 -12.17 -14.64
N LEU A 382 -6.58 -12.17 -13.56
CA LEU A 382 -5.49 -13.12 -13.35
C LEU A 382 -5.95 -14.57 -13.13
N LEU A 383 -7.20 -14.76 -12.69
CA LEU A 383 -7.84 -16.07 -12.59
C LEU A 383 -8.55 -16.48 -13.89
N HIS A 384 -8.41 -15.70 -14.96
CA HIS A 384 -9.05 -15.90 -16.26
C HIS A 384 -10.57 -16.10 -16.18
N MET A 385 -11.21 -15.37 -15.27
CA MET A 385 -12.66 -15.44 -15.08
C MET A 385 -13.38 -14.74 -16.23
N SER A 386 -14.41 -15.39 -16.78
CA SER A 386 -15.30 -14.76 -17.74
C SER A 386 -16.22 -13.75 -17.05
N ARG A 387 -16.85 -12.87 -17.83
CA ARG A 387 -17.86 -11.93 -17.30
C ARG A 387 -19.01 -12.67 -16.62
N ASP A 388 -19.41 -13.82 -17.16
CA ASP A 388 -20.49 -14.64 -16.59
C ASP A 388 -20.07 -15.23 -15.23
N ASP A 389 -18.81 -15.64 -15.08
CA ASP A 389 -18.27 -16.09 -13.79
C ASP A 389 -18.30 -14.96 -12.75
N VAL A 390 -17.91 -13.75 -13.14
CA VAL A 390 -17.94 -12.57 -12.26
C VAL A 390 -19.36 -12.22 -11.83
N VAL A 391 -20.33 -12.25 -12.75
CA VAL A 391 -21.76 -12.02 -12.44
C VAL A 391 -22.29 -13.10 -11.50
N ALA A 392 -21.90 -14.36 -11.70
CA ALA A 392 -22.30 -15.44 -10.79
C ALA A 392 -21.75 -15.22 -9.38
N VAL A 393 -20.48 -14.83 -9.26
CA VAL A 393 -19.84 -14.50 -7.98
C VAL A 393 -20.54 -13.31 -7.30
N GLU A 394 -20.86 -12.25 -8.05
CA GLU A 394 -21.61 -11.10 -7.54
C GLU A 394 -22.99 -11.51 -7.00
N GLY A 395 -23.70 -12.37 -7.73
CA GLY A 395 -25.00 -12.92 -7.31
C GLY A 395 -24.90 -13.71 -6.00
N GLU A 396 -23.88 -14.55 -5.85
CA GLU A 396 -23.63 -15.31 -4.62
C GLU A 396 -23.31 -14.41 -3.43
N VAL A 397 -22.41 -13.43 -3.61
CA VAL A 397 -22.04 -12.48 -2.55
C VAL A 397 -23.23 -11.63 -2.12
N THR A 398 -24.04 -11.17 -3.07
CA THR A 398 -25.27 -10.39 -2.80
C THR A 398 -26.30 -11.21 -2.05
N ALA A 399 -26.37 -12.52 -2.31
CA ALA A 399 -27.20 -13.46 -1.57
C ALA A 399 -26.60 -13.91 -0.22
N GLY A 400 -25.49 -13.30 0.23
CA GLY A 400 -24.83 -13.60 1.49
C GLY A 400 -23.97 -14.87 1.48
N ARG A 401 -23.75 -15.48 0.31
CA ARG A 401 -22.96 -16.70 0.15
C ARG A 401 -21.54 -16.35 -0.29
N ARG A 402 -20.60 -16.31 0.65
CA ARG A 402 -19.19 -15.92 0.40
C ARG A 402 -18.20 -17.08 0.40
N LYS A 403 -18.68 -18.30 0.64
CA LYS A 403 -17.83 -19.51 0.74
C LYS A 403 -17.07 -19.87 -0.53
N ALA A 404 -17.58 -19.47 -1.69
CA ALA A 404 -16.98 -19.74 -2.98
C ALA A 404 -16.40 -18.47 -3.62
N LEU A 405 -16.14 -17.41 -2.83
CA LEU A 405 -15.52 -16.21 -3.36
C LEU A 405 -14.14 -16.58 -3.95
N PRO A 406 -13.87 -16.29 -5.22
CA PRO A 406 -12.56 -16.53 -5.80
C PRO A 406 -11.50 -15.64 -5.14
N GLY A 407 -10.25 -16.07 -5.23
CA GLY A 407 -9.12 -15.36 -4.66
C GLY A 407 -7.85 -16.20 -4.66
N ALA A 408 -6.79 -15.61 -4.14
CA ALA A 408 -5.48 -16.23 -4.06
C ALA A 408 -4.91 -16.12 -2.65
N VAL A 409 -3.74 -16.71 -2.45
CA VAL A 409 -2.86 -16.45 -1.30
C VAL A 409 -1.79 -15.48 -1.75
N ARG A 410 -1.42 -14.51 -0.92
CA ARG A 410 -0.31 -13.58 -1.18
C ARG A 410 0.71 -13.66 -0.07
N ALA A 411 1.96 -13.90 -0.47
CA ALA A 411 3.15 -13.74 0.35
C ALA A 411 3.89 -12.47 -0.10
N SER A 412 4.25 -11.61 0.84
CA SER A 412 4.87 -10.31 0.60
C SER A 412 5.97 -10.07 1.63
N LEU A 413 7.19 -9.87 1.15
CA LEU A 413 8.40 -9.78 1.95
C LEU A 413 8.72 -8.32 2.28
N ALA A 414 9.71 -8.16 3.15
CA ALA A 414 10.31 -6.91 3.56
C ALA A 414 11.83 -7.13 3.80
N PRO A 415 12.64 -6.08 4.03
CA PRO A 415 14.09 -6.21 4.11
C PRO A 415 14.57 -7.06 5.30
N TYR A 416 13.72 -7.24 6.31
CA TYR A 416 14.01 -8.07 7.48
C TYR A 416 13.75 -9.57 7.25
N ASN A 417 13.10 -9.94 6.14
CA ASN A 417 12.89 -11.33 5.80
C ASN A 417 14.18 -11.99 5.30
N THR A 418 14.23 -13.33 5.37
CA THR A 418 15.45 -14.09 5.08
C THR A 418 15.22 -15.24 4.10
N GLU A 419 16.28 -15.71 3.43
CA GLU A 419 16.22 -16.90 2.57
C GLU A 419 15.71 -18.14 3.33
N ALA A 420 16.11 -18.31 4.59
CA ALA A 420 15.66 -19.43 5.41
C ALA A 420 14.15 -19.37 5.71
N GLU A 421 13.58 -18.16 5.87
CA GLU A 421 12.13 -17.98 5.99
C GLU A 421 11.42 -18.33 4.68
N VAL A 422 11.98 -17.92 3.53
CA VAL A 422 11.45 -18.29 2.20
C VAL A 422 11.47 -19.80 2.00
N ASP A 423 12.57 -20.47 2.33
CA ASP A 423 12.70 -21.92 2.20
C ASP A 423 11.70 -22.68 3.08
N ARG A 424 11.52 -22.23 4.32
CA ARG A 424 10.53 -22.80 5.24
C ARG A 424 9.11 -22.59 4.72
N PHE A 425 8.82 -21.43 4.13
CA PHE A 425 7.53 -21.17 3.50
C PHE A 425 7.29 -22.05 2.27
N LEU A 426 8.26 -22.16 1.37
CA LEU A 426 8.16 -23.03 0.18
C LEU A 426 7.91 -24.49 0.57
N GLU A 427 8.59 -24.97 1.62
CA GLU A 427 8.33 -26.31 2.16
C GLU A 427 6.93 -26.43 2.76
N ALA A 428 6.47 -25.43 3.51
CA ALA A 428 5.12 -25.42 4.06
C ALA A 428 4.05 -25.48 2.95
N VAL A 429 4.18 -24.65 1.91
CA VAL A 429 3.30 -24.66 0.74
C VAL A 429 3.35 -26.02 0.04
N ARG A 430 4.53 -26.62 -0.14
CA ARG A 430 4.69 -27.96 -0.74
C ARG A 430 3.97 -29.05 0.04
N GLN A 431 3.98 -28.99 1.37
CA GLN A 431 3.25 -29.95 2.21
C GLN A 431 1.73 -29.73 2.10
N VAL A 432 1.27 -28.47 2.12
CA VAL A 432 -0.14 -28.12 1.95
C VAL A 432 -0.67 -28.56 0.58
N ALA A 433 0.05 -28.28 -0.50
CA ALA A 433 -0.31 -28.68 -1.87
C ALA A 433 -0.39 -30.21 -2.04
N ARG A 434 0.39 -30.98 -1.26
CA ARG A 434 0.31 -32.45 -1.21
C ARG A 434 -0.85 -32.98 -0.34
N GLY A 435 -1.72 -32.10 0.16
CA GLY A 435 -2.81 -32.43 1.07
C GLY A 435 -2.35 -32.85 2.47
N ARG A 436 -1.11 -32.56 2.85
CA ARG A 436 -0.53 -32.94 4.16
C ARG A 436 -0.81 -31.87 5.21
N ILE A 437 -2.08 -31.51 5.34
CA ILE A 437 -2.61 -30.62 6.36
C ILE A 437 -2.93 -31.48 7.60
N LYS A 438 -2.37 -31.14 8.76
CA LYS A 438 -2.46 -31.98 9.97
C LYS A 438 -3.72 -31.69 10.79
N ALA A 439 -4.12 -30.42 10.88
CA ALA A 439 -5.31 -30.03 11.62
C ALA A 439 -6.57 -30.15 10.77
N THR A 440 -7.74 -30.18 11.42
CA THR A 440 -9.04 -30.05 10.75
C THR A 440 -9.45 -28.58 10.77
N TYR A 441 -10.01 -28.09 9.66
CA TYR A 441 -10.47 -26.71 9.52
C TYR A 441 -11.93 -26.65 9.10
N GLU A 442 -12.63 -25.65 9.61
CA GLU A 442 -14.01 -25.33 9.27
C GLU A 442 -14.08 -24.01 8.54
N GLN A 443 -14.88 -23.96 7.47
CA GLN A 443 -15.13 -22.74 6.72
C GLN A 443 -16.32 -21.97 7.29
N ALA A 444 -16.07 -20.74 7.73
CA ALA A 444 -17.08 -19.79 8.17
C ALA A 444 -17.92 -19.26 6.99
N ALA A 445 -19.04 -18.59 7.31
CA ALA A 445 -19.96 -18.06 6.31
C ALA A 445 -19.33 -16.96 5.43
N ASP A 446 -18.34 -16.24 5.96
CA ASP A 446 -17.59 -15.20 5.27
C ASP A 446 -16.46 -15.74 4.36
N GLY A 447 -16.31 -17.07 4.28
CA GLY A 447 -15.29 -17.75 3.48
C GLY A 447 -13.95 -17.96 4.18
N THR A 448 -13.78 -17.45 5.42
CA THR A 448 -12.59 -17.69 6.22
C THR A 448 -12.53 -19.12 6.76
N TYR A 449 -11.33 -19.62 7.03
CA TYR A 449 -11.11 -20.94 7.64
C TYR A 449 -10.53 -20.79 9.05
N ALA A 450 -11.01 -21.61 9.98
CA ALA A 450 -10.48 -21.69 11.33
C ALA A 450 -10.23 -23.15 11.73
N PRO A 451 -9.21 -23.46 12.54
CA PRO A 451 -9.04 -24.80 13.09
C PRO A 451 -10.27 -25.21 13.91
N SER A 452 -10.77 -26.45 13.75
CA SER A 452 -11.93 -26.96 14.52
C SER A 452 -11.71 -26.95 16.04
N GLY A 453 -10.44 -27.04 16.48
CA GLY A 453 -10.06 -26.90 17.89
C GLY A 453 -9.96 -25.46 18.40
N GLY A 454 -10.26 -24.48 17.53
CA GLY A 454 -10.03 -23.06 17.75
C GLY A 454 -8.56 -22.66 17.54
N TRP A 455 -8.34 -21.36 17.39
CA TRP A 455 -7.00 -20.79 17.36
C TRP A 455 -6.30 -20.97 18.73
N PRO A 456 -4.97 -21.11 18.76
CA PRO A 456 -4.23 -21.09 20.02
C PRO A 456 -4.57 -19.82 20.82
N ARG A 457 -4.76 -19.95 22.13
CA ARG A 457 -5.01 -18.79 22.98
C ARG A 457 -3.80 -17.87 22.96
N ILE A 458 -3.98 -16.66 22.45
CA ILE A 458 -3.01 -15.58 22.59
C ILE A 458 -3.11 -15.08 24.03
N PRO A 459 -2.05 -15.19 24.86
CA PRO A 459 -2.06 -14.58 26.18
C PRO A 459 -2.19 -13.06 25.98
N THR A 460 -3.31 -12.44 26.37
CA THR A 460 -3.54 -11.03 26.08
C THR A 460 -2.65 -10.15 26.98
N PRO A 461 -1.66 -9.41 26.44
CA PRO A 461 -0.90 -8.45 27.25
C PRO A 461 -1.75 -7.23 27.62
N LEU A 462 -2.85 -6.94 26.91
CA LEU A 462 -3.76 -5.82 27.23
C LEU A 462 -4.30 -5.88 28.67
N HIS A 463 -4.54 -7.07 29.24
CA HIS A 463 -4.98 -7.15 30.63
C HIS A 463 -3.91 -6.69 31.64
N ALA A 464 -2.63 -6.80 31.28
CA ALA A 464 -1.51 -6.31 32.07
C ALA A 464 -1.22 -4.82 31.77
N ILE A 465 -1.45 -4.36 30.55
CA ILE A 465 -1.20 -2.96 30.12
C ILE A 465 -2.32 -2.00 30.55
N VAL A 466 -3.58 -2.44 30.62
CA VAL A 466 -4.75 -1.59 30.96
C VAL A 466 -5.01 -1.51 32.48
N LYS A 467 -4.35 -2.35 33.29
CA LYS A 467 -4.53 -2.39 34.76
C LYS A 467 -3.49 -1.59 35.55
N HIS A 468 -2.58 -0.90 34.88
CA HIS A 468 -1.63 0.04 35.46
C HIS A 468 -1.86 1.41 34.85
#